data_AF-A0A9D2KKW0-F1
#
_entry.id   AF-A0A9D2KKW0-F1
#
_cell.length_a   1.000
_cell.length_b   1.000
_cell.length_c   1.000
_cell.angle_alpha   90.00
_cell.angle_beta   90.00
_cell.angle_gamma   90.00
#
_symmetry.space_group_name_H-M   'P 1'
#
loop_
_entity.id
_entity.type
_entity.pdbx_description
1 polymer ?
#
loop_
_entity_poly.entity_id
_entity_poly.type
_entity_poly.pdbx_seq_one_letter_code
_entity_poly.pdbx_strand_id
1 'polypeptide(L)'
;MNRKKDILLNQCLYAAIHAMLWGGHAVIIGFCSNFLKLAGFQDSHVSIVLGIASGLSIIAQIGLTELVGKIKKLDLALVMEGQALVMAAAGVLMTQYASSPVMAAFGIGLGCTALQTFLPFANSIATAANQGGAQIHFPTARGMGRSLTAPFH
;
A
#
# COMPACT_ATOMS: atom_id res chain seq x y z
N MET A 1 1.85 -21.23 29.94
CA MET A 1 1.80 -20.59 28.60
C MET A 1 1.28 -21.62 27.60
N ASN A 2 0.07 -21.45 27.07
CA ASN A 2 -0.59 -22.48 26.24
C ASN A 2 -0.36 -22.15 24.76
N ARG A 3 0.77 -22.61 24.23
CA ARG A 3 1.27 -22.36 22.87
C ARG A 3 0.20 -22.48 21.78
N LYS A 4 -0.78 -23.38 21.95
CA LYS A 4 -1.88 -23.59 21.00
C LYS A 4 -2.89 -22.43 20.98
N LYS A 5 -3.20 -21.85 22.14
CA LYS A 5 -4.07 -20.66 22.26
C LYS A 5 -3.39 -19.42 21.67
N ASP A 6 -2.09 -19.26 21.91
CA ASP A 6 -1.31 -18.12 21.42
C ASP A 6 -1.20 -18.14 19.88
N ILE A 7 -0.99 -19.32 19.29
CA ILE A 7 -1.01 -19.50 17.82
C ILE A 7 -2.38 -19.15 17.23
N LEU A 8 -3.46 -19.66 17.82
CA LEU A 8 -4.83 -19.39 17.35
C LEU A 8 -5.17 -17.90 17.44
N LEU A 9 -4.80 -17.24 18.55
CA LEU A 9 -4.99 -15.80 18.72
C LEU A 9 -4.27 -15.01 17.63
N ASN A 10 -3.01 -15.35 17.35
CA ASN A 10 -2.23 -14.69 16.30
C ASN A 10 -2.82 -14.90 14.90
N GLN A 11 -3.36 -16.09 14.60
CA GLN A 11 -4.06 -16.36 13.33
C GLN A 11 -5.33 -15.52 13.18
N CYS A 12 -6.14 -15.40 14.23
CA CYS A 12 -7.34 -14.55 14.22
C CYS A 12 -6.99 -13.07 14.03
N LEU A 13 -5.96 -12.59 14.74
CA LEU A 13 -5.48 -11.20 14.59
C LEU A 13 -4.95 -10.94 13.18
N TYR A 14 -4.17 -11.87 12.61
CA TYR A 14 -3.70 -11.78 11.24
C TYR A 14 -4.86 -11.70 10.25
N ALA A 15 -5.84 -12.60 10.36
CA ALA A 15 -7.02 -12.61 9.49
C ALA A 15 -7.83 -11.31 9.59
N ALA A 16 -8.03 -10.79 10.81
CA ALA A 16 -8.74 -9.53 11.03
C ALA A 16 -8.00 -8.33 10.40
N ILE A 17 -6.68 -8.24 10.57
CA ILE A 17 -5.85 -7.20 9.95
C ILE A 17 -5.90 -7.30 8.42
N HIS A 18 -5.83 -8.51 7.88
CA HIS A 18 -5.90 -8.76 6.46
C HIS A 18 -7.26 -8.32 5.89
N ALA A 19 -8.36 -8.65 6.58
CA ALA A 19 -9.71 -8.23 6.20
C ALA A 19 -9.88 -6.71 6.23
N MET A 20 -9.40 -6.03 7.27
CA MET A 20 -9.45 -4.56 7.35
C MET A 20 -8.64 -3.89 6.23
N LEU A 21 -7.47 -4.44 5.91
CA LEU A 21 -6.59 -3.93 4.87
C LEU A 21 -7.23 -4.04 3.48
N TRP A 22 -7.73 -5.22 3.11
CA TRP A 22 -8.40 -5.42 1.82
C TRP A 22 -9.77 -4.76 1.75
N GLY A 23 -10.48 -4.65 2.88
CA GLY A 23 -11.72 -3.88 2.97
C GLY A 23 -11.48 -2.40 2.68
N GLY A 24 -10.45 -1.80 3.29
CA GLY A 24 -10.05 -0.42 2.99
C GLY A 24 -9.64 -0.25 1.52
N HIS A 25 -8.87 -1.18 0.97
CA HIS A 25 -8.52 -1.19 -0.45
C HIS A 25 -9.77 -1.24 -1.36
N ALA A 26 -10.73 -2.13 -1.08
CA ALA A 26 -11.97 -2.23 -1.85
C ALA A 26 -12.79 -0.93 -1.83
N VAL A 27 -12.85 -0.25 -0.68
CA VAL A 27 -13.48 1.07 -0.55
C VAL A 27 -12.78 2.11 -1.43
N ILE A 28 -11.45 2.18 -1.39
CA ILE A 28 -10.66 3.11 -2.21
C ILE A 28 -10.89 2.85 -3.70
N ILE A 29 -10.82 1.59 -4.14
CA ILE A 29 -11.08 1.21 -5.54
C ILE A 29 -12.50 1.57 -5.96
N GLY A 30 -13.50 1.41 -5.07
CA GLY A 30 -14.87 1.85 -5.29
C GLY A 30 -14.97 3.36 -5.56
N PHE A 31 -14.27 4.18 -4.78
CA PHE A 31 -14.19 5.62 -5.02
C PHE A 31 -13.49 5.96 -6.34
N CYS A 32 -12.36 5.32 -6.65
CA CYS A 32 -11.65 5.51 -7.91
C CYS A 32 -12.53 5.15 -9.13
N SER A 33 -13.26 4.03 -9.04
CA SER A 33 -14.21 3.60 -10.07
C SER A 33 -15.30 4.64 -10.29
N ASN A 34 -15.91 5.14 -9.21
CA ASN A 34 -16.93 6.18 -9.30
C ASN A 34 -16.37 7.50 -9.86
N PHE A 35 -15.16 7.89 -9.48
CA PHE A 35 -14.51 9.08 -9.98
C PHE A 35 -14.29 9.02 -11.51
N LEU A 36 -13.80 7.89 -12.03
CA LEU A 36 -13.63 7.70 -13.47
C LEU A 36 -14.97 7.76 -14.21
N LYS A 37 -16.03 7.19 -13.64
CA LYS A 37 -17.38 7.28 -14.22
C LYS A 37 -17.87 8.73 -14.27
N LEU A 38 -17.68 9.50 -13.21
CA LEU A 38 -17.99 10.94 -13.20
C LEU A 38 -17.17 11.72 -14.23
N ALA A 39 -15.95 11.28 -14.52
CA ALA A 39 -15.10 11.82 -15.59
C ALA A 39 -15.51 11.36 -17.00
N GLY A 40 -16.61 10.61 -17.14
CA GLY A 40 -17.17 10.19 -18.43
C GLY A 40 -16.69 8.83 -18.93
N PHE A 41 -15.95 8.06 -18.13
CA PHE A 41 -15.49 6.73 -18.52
C PHE A 41 -16.61 5.69 -18.40
N GLN A 42 -16.71 4.80 -19.39
CA GLN A 42 -17.55 3.61 -19.34
C GLN A 42 -16.95 2.53 -18.43
N ASP A 43 -17.80 1.61 -17.94
CA ASP A 43 -17.40 0.50 -17.06
C ASP A 43 -16.23 -0.34 -17.61
N SER A 44 -16.21 -0.56 -18.93
CA SER A 44 -15.14 -1.27 -19.62
C SER A 44 -13.79 -0.56 -19.46
N HIS A 45 -13.75 0.76 -19.66
CA HIS A 45 -12.53 1.55 -19.52
C HIS A 45 -12.04 1.61 -18.07
N VAL A 46 -12.96 1.75 -17.11
CA VAL A 46 -12.61 1.70 -15.68
C VAL A 46 -11.95 0.36 -15.34
N SER A 47 -12.55 -0.74 -15.80
CA SER A 47 -12.00 -2.08 -15.57
C SER A 47 -10.63 -2.27 -16.20
N ILE A 48 -10.40 -1.71 -17.38
CA ILE A 48 -9.09 -1.73 -18.06
C ILE A 48 -8.05 -0.95 -17.25
N VAL A 49 -8.37 0.28 -16.82
CA VAL A 49 -7.44 1.12 -16.04
C VAL A 49 -7.03 0.41 -14.74
N LEU A 50 -8.00 -0.10 -14.00
CA LEU A 50 -7.74 -0.80 -12.75
C LEU A 50 -7.00 -2.13 -12.96
N GLY A 51 -7.36 -2.89 -14.00
CA GLY A 51 -6.69 -4.14 -14.34
C GLY A 51 -5.22 -3.94 -14.73
N ILE A 52 -4.93 -2.91 -15.53
CA ILE A 52 -3.55 -2.52 -15.86
C ILE A 52 -2.82 -2.10 -14.59
N ALA A 53 -3.44 -1.29 -13.73
CA ALA A 53 -2.82 -0.84 -12.49
C ALA A 53 -2.44 -2.02 -11.57
N SER A 54 -3.31 -3.03 -11.46
CA SER A 54 -3.02 -4.28 -10.74
C SER A 54 -1.87 -5.07 -11.37
N GLY A 55 -1.85 -5.24 -12.70
CA GLY A 55 -0.75 -5.91 -13.39
C GLY A 55 0.60 -5.21 -13.19
N LEU A 56 0.63 -3.88 -13.33
CA LEU A 56 1.81 -3.06 -13.05
C LEU A 56 2.25 -3.18 -11.59
N SER A 57 1.31 -3.31 -10.65
CA SER A 57 1.65 -3.45 -9.23
C SER A 57 2.45 -4.71 -8.94
N ILE A 58 2.14 -5.83 -9.61
CA ILE A 58 2.85 -7.10 -9.45
C ILE A 58 4.28 -6.94 -9.97
N ILE A 59 4.45 -6.33 -11.14
CA ILE A 59 5.77 -6.07 -11.73
C ILE A 59 6.59 -5.16 -10.81
N ALA A 60 5.98 -4.09 -10.29
CA ALA A 60 6.63 -3.16 -9.37
C ALA A 60 7.03 -3.85 -8.05
N GLN A 61 6.18 -4.73 -7.50
CA GLN A 61 6.49 -5.50 -6.29
C GLN A 61 7.76 -6.35 -6.46
N ILE A 62 7.83 -7.11 -7.57
CA ILE A 62 8.99 -7.95 -7.88
C ILE A 62 10.24 -7.08 -8.05
N GLY A 63 10.14 -6.04 -8.88
CA GLY A 63 11.27 -5.15 -9.19
C GLY A 63 11.83 -4.44 -7.96
N LEU A 64 10.96 -3.88 -7.11
CA LEU A 64 11.39 -3.20 -5.89
C LEU A 64 11.98 -4.18 -4.86
N THR A 65 11.46 -5.40 -4.75
CA THR A 65 11.99 -6.41 -3.84
C THR A 65 13.42 -6.79 -4.23
N GLU A 66 13.65 -7.03 -5.51
CA GLU A 66 14.98 -7.29 -6.07
C GLU A 66 15.94 -6.11 -5.87
N LEU A 67 15.43 -4.88 -5.99
CA LEU A 67 16.23 -3.66 -5.85
C LEU A 67 16.72 -3.47 -4.42
N VAL A 68 15.85 -3.67 -3.42
CA VAL A 68 16.20 -3.63 -1.99
C VAL A 68 17.26 -4.69 -1.66
N GLY A 69 17.18 -5.88 -2.25
CA GLY A 69 18.18 -6.93 -2.05
C GLY A 69 19.57 -6.60 -2.63
N LYS A 70 19.65 -5.77 -3.67
CA LYS A 70 20.90 -5.47 -4.40
C LYS A 70 21.58 -4.18 -3.95
N ILE A 71 20.82 -3.18 -3.51
CA ILE A 71 21.36 -1.85 -3.19
C ILE A 71 21.52 -1.71 -1.68
N LYS A 72 22.76 -1.77 -1.18
CA LYS A 72 23.08 -1.64 0.26
C LYS A 72 22.54 -0.38 0.96
N LYS A 73 22.27 0.69 0.21
CA LYS A 73 21.73 1.98 0.73
C LYS A 73 20.21 2.09 0.64
N LEU A 74 19.53 1.16 -0.05
CA LEU A 74 18.10 1.20 -0.24
C LEU A 74 17.46 0.27 0.79
N ASP A 75 16.88 0.84 1.84
CA ASP A 75 16.10 0.08 2.81
C ASP A 75 14.60 0.10 2.46
N LEU A 76 13.83 -0.74 3.15
CA LEU A 76 12.39 -0.81 2.94
C LEU A 76 11.68 0.51 3.29
N ALA A 77 12.20 1.29 4.24
CA ALA A 77 11.60 2.55 4.66
C ALA A 77 11.67 3.59 3.52
N LEU A 78 12.82 3.70 2.87
CA LEU A 78 13.02 4.60 1.73
C LEU A 78 12.15 4.22 0.52
N VAL A 79 11.92 2.91 0.30
CA VAL A 79 10.98 2.43 -0.72
C VAL A 79 9.54 2.86 -0.38
N MET A 80 9.14 2.76 0.89
CA MET A 80 7.81 3.18 1.33
C MET A 80 7.61 4.70 1.26
N GLU A 81 8.62 5.49 1.58
CA GLU A 81 8.61 6.95 1.39
C GLU A 81 8.45 7.30 -0.10
N GLY A 82 9.21 6.63 -0.97
CA GLY A 82 9.08 6.78 -2.43
C GLY A 82 7.66 6.46 -2.92
N GLN A 83 7.04 5.40 -2.41
CA GLN A 83 5.66 5.06 -2.73
C GLN A 83 4.66 6.10 -2.25
N ALA A 84 4.85 6.66 -1.04
CA ALA A 84 4.01 7.73 -0.53
C ALA A 84 4.10 8.99 -1.41
N LEU A 85 5.30 9.32 -1.92
CA LEU A 85 5.48 10.42 -2.88
C LEU A 85 4.76 10.15 -4.21
N VAL A 86 4.81 8.91 -4.72
CA VAL A 86 4.07 8.52 -5.94
C VAL A 86 2.56 8.65 -5.72
N MET A 87 2.04 8.25 -4.55
CA MET A 87 0.63 8.44 -4.21
C MET A 87 0.24 9.91 -4.13
N ALA A 88 1.08 10.76 -3.54
CA ALA A 88 0.84 12.19 -3.48
C ALA A 88 0.81 12.82 -4.89
N ALA A 89 1.76 12.44 -5.76
CA ALA A 89 1.80 12.88 -7.15
C ALA A 89 0.56 12.42 -7.93
N ALA A 90 0.12 11.17 -7.72
CA ALA A 90 -1.13 10.65 -8.28
C ALA A 90 -2.35 11.49 -7.84
N GLY A 91 -2.41 11.89 -6.57
CA GLY A 91 -3.45 12.78 -6.05
C GLY A 91 -3.47 14.14 -6.75
N VAL A 92 -2.30 14.73 -7.01
CA VAL A 92 -2.20 15.99 -7.77
C VAL A 92 -2.71 15.81 -9.20
N LEU A 93 -2.34 14.71 -9.88
CA LEU A 93 -2.81 14.43 -11.24
C LEU A 93 -4.33 14.26 -11.32
N MET A 94 -4.96 13.69 -10.29
CA MET A 94 -6.42 13.58 -10.20
C MET A 94 -7.12 14.94 -10.16
N THR A 95 -6.49 15.99 -9.62
CA THR A 95 -7.09 17.34 -9.61
C THR A 95 -7.25 17.95 -11.01
N GLN A 96 -6.50 17.44 -11.99
CA GLN A 96 -6.51 17.94 -13.37
C GLN A 96 -7.68 17.38 -14.20
N TYR A 97 -8.64 16.70 -13.57
CA TYR A 97 -9.75 16.03 -14.26
C TYR A 97 -10.61 16.95 -15.12
N ALA A 98 -10.80 18.21 -14.70
CA ALA A 98 -11.58 19.20 -15.44
C ALA A 98 -10.92 19.57 -16.78
N SER A 99 -9.58 19.49 -16.84
CA SER A 99 -8.79 19.81 -18.03
C SER A 99 -8.52 18.58 -18.91
N SER A 100 -8.35 17.40 -18.30
CA SER A 100 -8.07 16.15 -19.01
C SER A 100 -8.54 14.92 -18.22
N PRO A 101 -9.63 14.26 -18.64
CA PRO A 101 -10.08 12.99 -18.07
C PRO A 101 -9.02 11.88 -18.16
N VAL A 102 -8.18 11.92 -19.19
CA VAL A 102 -7.07 10.97 -19.39
C VAL A 102 -5.99 11.13 -18.32
N MET A 103 -5.64 12.36 -17.95
CA MET A 103 -4.69 12.61 -16.85
C MET A 103 -5.23 12.10 -15.51
N ALA A 104 -6.53 12.25 -15.28
CA ALA A 104 -7.15 11.75 -14.07
C ALA A 104 -7.16 10.21 -14.02
N ALA A 105 -7.38 9.56 -15.16
CA ALA A 105 -7.25 8.10 -15.29
C ALA A 105 -5.82 7.61 -15.08
N PHE A 106 -4.83 8.34 -15.60
CA PHE A 106 -3.43 8.05 -15.33
C PHE A 106 -3.08 8.21 -13.85
N GLY A 107 -3.55 9.30 -13.21
CA GLY A 107 -3.38 9.52 -11.77
C GLY A 107 -3.99 8.40 -10.93
N ILE A 108 -5.22 7.98 -11.23
CA ILE A 108 -5.87 6.86 -10.54
C ILE A 108 -5.09 5.55 -10.76
N GLY A 109 -4.68 5.25 -11.99
CA GLY A 109 -3.90 4.06 -12.29
C GLY A 109 -2.59 4.03 -11.50
N LEU A 110 -1.84 5.13 -11.52
CA LEU A 110 -0.58 5.27 -10.78
C LEU A 110 -0.78 5.12 -9.27
N GLY A 111 -1.80 5.78 -8.71
CA GLY A 111 -2.16 5.69 -7.30
C GLY A 111 -2.55 4.27 -6.88
N CYS A 112 -3.36 3.58 -7.69
CA CYS A 112 -3.75 2.19 -7.45
C CYS A 112 -2.58 1.23 -7.54
N THR A 113 -1.66 1.42 -8.50
CA THR A 113 -0.42 0.64 -8.60
C THR A 113 0.43 0.83 -7.36
N ALA A 114 0.70 2.07 -6.96
CA ALA A 114 1.48 2.37 -5.77
C ALA A 114 0.85 1.80 -4.49
N LEU A 115 -0.48 1.89 -4.36
CA LEU A 115 -1.22 1.36 -3.21
C LEU A 115 -1.11 -0.15 -3.11
N GLN A 116 -1.34 -0.87 -4.22
CA GLN A 116 -1.23 -2.33 -4.24
C GLN A 116 0.21 -2.81 -3.97
N THR A 117 1.21 -2.08 -4.47
CA THR A 117 2.61 -2.38 -4.20
C THR A 117 3.00 -2.06 -2.75
N PHE A 118 2.39 -1.09 -2.08
CA PHE A 118 2.71 -0.69 -0.71
C PHE A 118 2.42 -1.78 0.34
N LEU A 119 1.34 -2.54 0.15
CA LEU A 119 0.85 -3.53 1.12
C LEU A 119 1.90 -4.61 1.47
N PRO A 120 2.53 -5.29 0.49
CA PRO A 120 3.59 -6.27 0.75
C PRO A 120 4.80 -5.69 1.49
N PHE A 121 5.28 -4.49 1.12
CA PHE A 121 6.45 -3.88 1.76
C PHE A 121 6.15 -3.48 3.21
N ALA A 122 4.97 -2.94 3.48
CA ALA A 122 4.53 -2.65 4.85
C ALA A 122 4.52 -3.92 5.74
N ASN A 123 4.10 -5.06 5.17
CA ASN A 123 4.14 -6.36 5.86
C ASN A 123 5.58 -6.85 6.10
N SER A 124 6.46 -6.68 5.12
CA SER A 124 7.88 -7.03 5.22
C SER A 124 8.61 -6.22 6.29
N ILE A 125 8.37 -4.89 6.41
CA ILE A 125 8.93 -4.08 7.50
C ILE A 125 8.47 -4.59 8.86
N ALA A 126 7.19 -4.84 9.02
CA ALA A 126 6.66 -5.27 10.30
C ALA A 126 7.20 -6.65 10.71
N THR A 127 7.39 -7.55 9.73
CA THR A 127 8.04 -8.84 9.95
C THR A 127 9.52 -8.68 10.32
N ALA A 128 10.27 -7.85 9.59
CA ALA A 128 11.67 -7.59 9.86
C ALA A 128 11.90 -6.98 11.26
N ALA A 129 11.04 -6.05 11.67
CA ALA A 129 11.12 -5.44 12.99
C ALA A 129 10.84 -6.44 14.12
N ASN A 130 9.85 -7.32 13.97
CA ASN A 130 9.59 -8.39 14.92
C ASN A 130 10.76 -9.38 15.03
N GLN A 131 11.41 -9.69 13.91
CA GLN A 131 12.60 -10.56 13.89
C GLN A 131 13.82 -9.88 14.53
N GLY A 132 13.93 -8.54 14.43
CA GLY A 132 14.98 -7.74 15.05
C GLY A 132 14.80 -7.47 16.55
N GLY A 133 13.79 -8.07 17.21
CA GLY A 133 13.53 -7.91 18.64
C GLY A 133 12.73 -6.66 19.01
N ALA A 134 12.40 -5.79 18.05
CA ALA A 134 11.43 -4.73 18.26
C ALA A 134 10.03 -5.36 18.35
N GLN A 135 9.42 -5.33 19.54
CA GLN A 135 8.04 -5.73 19.74
C GLN A 135 7.13 -4.68 19.08
N ILE A 136 6.96 -4.74 17.75
CA ILE A 136 6.01 -3.88 17.06
C ILE A 136 4.61 -4.43 17.34
N HIS A 137 3.95 -3.83 18.33
CA HIS A 137 2.52 -4.02 18.56
C HIS A 137 1.76 -3.41 17.37
N PHE A 138 1.49 -4.25 16.36
CA PHE A 138 0.79 -3.93 15.11
C PHE A 138 -0.45 -3.00 15.21
N PRO A 139 -1.27 -3.03 16.29
CA PRO A 139 -2.39 -2.10 16.42
C PRO A 139 -1.97 -0.63 16.62
N THR A 140 -0.80 -0.39 17.23
CA THR A 140 -0.34 0.96 17.63
C THR A 140 0.35 1.70 16.49
N ALA A 141 0.91 0.98 15.52
CA ALA A 141 1.67 1.58 14.42
C ALA A 141 0.79 2.24 13.33
N ARG A 142 -0.54 2.04 13.35
CA ARG A 142 -1.45 2.55 12.32
C ARG A 142 -2.35 3.72 12.77
N GLY A 143 -2.24 4.17 14.02
CA GLY A 143 -3.03 5.29 14.55
C GLY A 143 -2.13 6.38 15.10
N MET A 144 -1.94 7.44 14.33
CA MET A 144 -1.19 8.65 14.67
C MET A 144 0.34 8.50 14.81
N GLY A 145 1.04 9.51 14.29
CA GLY A 145 2.42 9.76 14.63
C GLY A 145 2.60 9.73 16.15
N ARG A 146 3.39 8.77 16.60
CA ARG A 146 4.23 8.99 17.77
C ARG A 146 5.66 8.75 17.31
N SER A 147 6.41 9.84 17.38
CA SER A 147 7.86 9.84 17.45
C SER A 147 8.28 8.73 18.43
N LEU A 148 8.83 7.65 17.89
CA LEU A 148 9.56 6.66 18.67
C LEU A 148 11.03 6.96 18.43
N THR A 149 11.50 7.97 19.15
CA THR A 149 12.87 8.02 19.63
C THR A 149 13.14 6.73 20.41
N ALA A 150 13.98 5.86 19.86
CA ALA A 150 14.69 4.86 20.64
C ALA A 150 16.17 5.26 20.64
N PRO A 151 16.81 5.41 21.81
CA PRO A 151 18.23 5.72 21.89
C PRO A 151 19.01 4.45 21.51
N PHE A 152 20.00 4.62 20.65
CA PHE A 152 21.07 3.64 20.49
C PHE A 152 21.90 3.63 21.78
N HIS A 153 21.89 2.49 22.48
CA HIS A 153 22.95 2.07 23.40
C HIS A 153 23.07 0.55 23.36
#